data_AF-A0AAD9LQN7-F1
#
_entry.id   AF-A0AAD9LQN7-F1
#
_cell.length_a   1.000
_cell.length_b   1.000
_cell.length_c   1.000
_cell.angle_alpha   90.00
_cell.angle_beta   90.00
_cell.angle_gamma   90.00
#
_symmetry.space_group_name_H-M   'P 1'
#
loop_
_entity.id
_entity.type
_entity.pdbx_description
1 polymer ?
#
loop_
_entity_poly.entity_id
_entity_poly.type
_entity_poly.pdbx_seq_one_letter_code
_entity_poly.pdbx_strand_id
1 'polypeptide(L)'
;MAFFGKLLIAVGTLLLVHAGYYSVQYESYVKLTETADAQMPPSEVVVELVASFLISLVGVLLTSGELLPIRSNDALHSRFDILKRTNFWSCRSLSTVISSPDFHVFNHRGKALHKRVMS
;
A
#
# COMPACT_ATOMS: atom_id res chain seq x y z
N MET A 1 -2.61 -7.02 5.24
CA MET A 1 -3.23 -6.55 3.98
C MET A 1 -2.29 -6.68 2.79
N ALA A 2 -1.08 -6.10 2.82
CA ALA A 2 -0.20 -6.05 1.65
C ALA A 2 0.18 -7.42 1.03
N PHE A 3 0.39 -8.47 1.83
CA PHE A 3 0.69 -9.81 1.29
C PHE A 3 -0.50 -10.39 0.50
N PHE A 4 -1.72 -10.22 1.02
CA PHE A 4 -2.95 -10.66 0.36
C PHE A 4 -3.23 -9.87 -0.92
N GLY A 5 -2.98 -8.55 -0.91
CA GLY A 5 -3.05 -7.72 -2.12
C GLY A 5 -2.09 -8.18 -3.21
N LYS A 6 -0.83 -8.50 -2.86
CA LYS A 6 0.15 -9.05 -3.80
C LYS A 6 -0.26 -10.40 -4.37
N LEU A 7 -0.86 -11.27 -3.56
CA LEU A 7 -1.39 -12.56 -4.02
C LEU A 7 -2.53 -12.35 -5.04
N LEU A 8 -3.47 -11.45 -4.75
CA LEU A 8 -4.56 -11.09 -5.66
C LEU A 8 -4.04 -10.52 -6.98
N ILE A 9 -3.01 -9.68 -6.95
CA ILE A 9 -2.36 -9.18 -8.17
C ILE A 9 -1.79 -10.35 -8.97
N ALA A 10 -1.02 -11.25 -8.34
CA ALA A 10 -0.42 -12.38 -9.02
C ALA A 10 -1.48 -13.28 -9.68
N VAL A 11 -2.54 -13.65 -8.94
CA VAL A 11 -3.65 -14.46 -9.45
C VAL A 11 -4.39 -13.74 -10.58
N GLY A 12 -4.74 -12.46 -10.39
CA GLY A 12 -5.41 -11.65 -11.40
C GLY A 12 -4.59 -11.54 -12.70
N THR A 13 -3.28 -11.32 -12.59
CA THR A 13 -2.40 -11.29 -13.78
C THR A 13 -2.29 -12.63 -14.49
N LEU A 14 -2.25 -13.74 -13.75
CA LEU A 14 -2.20 -15.08 -14.32
C LEU A 14 -3.50 -15.39 -15.09
N LEU A 15 -4.65 -15.07 -14.51
CA LEU A 15 -5.95 -15.21 -15.19
C LEU A 15 -6.05 -14.31 -16.42
N LEU A 16 -5.51 -13.09 -16.37
CA LEU A 16 -5.51 -12.18 -17.51
C LEU A 16 -4.66 -12.73 -18.67
N VAL A 17 -3.51 -13.32 -18.35
CA VAL A 17 -2.67 -14.04 -19.33
C VAL A 17 -3.39 -15.27 -19.88
N HIS A 18 -4.10 -16.02 -19.03
CA HIS A 18 -4.88 -17.18 -19.45
C HIS A 18 -5.99 -16.80 -20.44
N ALA A 19 -6.81 -15.79 -20.12
CA ALA A 19 -7.85 -15.28 -21.01
C ALA A 19 -7.25 -14.74 -22.33
N GLY A 20 -6.11 -14.06 -22.25
CA GLY A 20 -5.37 -13.59 -23.42
C GLY A 20 -4.90 -14.74 -24.31
N TYR A 21 -4.28 -15.77 -23.73
CA TYR A 21 -3.84 -16.97 -24.47
C TYR A 21 -5.01 -17.66 -25.16
N TYR A 22 -6.10 -17.88 -24.43
CA TYR A 22 -7.29 -18.52 -24.97
C TYR A 22 -7.93 -17.70 -26.11
N SER A 23 -7.93 -16.36 -26.01
CA SER A 23 -8.44 -15.49 -27.09
C SER A 23 -7.66 -15.65 -28.40
N VAL A 24 -6.33 -15.72 -28.34
CA VAL A 24 -5.45 -15.92 -29.51
C VAL A 24 -5.60 -17.33 -30.07
N GLN A 25 -5.74 -18.33 -29.20
CA GLN A 25 -5.99 -19.71 -29.60
C GLN A 25 -7.33 -19.84 -30.33
N TYR A 26 -8.39 -19.21 -29.80
CA TYR A 26 -9.71 -19.20 -30.42
C TYR A 26 -9.70 -18.49 -31.78
N GLU A 27 -8.99 -17.36 -31.89
CA GLU A 27 -8.80 -16.68 -33.17
C GLU A 27 -8.13 -17.58 -34.22
N SER A 28 -7.10 -18.32 -33.81
CA SER A 28 -6.42 -19.28 -34.69
C SER A 28 -7.35 -20.43 -35.12
N TYR A 29 -8.19 -20.91 -34.21
CA TYR A 29 -9.17 -21.96 -34.49
C TYR A 29 -10.27 -21.52 -35.47
N VAL A 30 -10.83 -20.32 -35.28
CA VAL A 30 -11.84 -19.74 -36.19
C VAL A 30 -11.28 -19.57 -37.60
N LYS A 31 -10.03 -19.10 -37.73
CA LYS A 31 -9.35 -18.99 -39.03
C LYS A 31 -9.18 -20.34 -39.72
N LEU A 32 -8.85 -21.40 -38.98
CA LEU A 32 -8.68 -22.76 -39.51
C LEU A 32 -9.99 -23.42 -39.94
N THR A 33 -11.10 -23.07 -39.28
CA THR A 33 -12.41 -23.69 -39.51
C THR A 33 -13.27 -22.94 -40.52
N GLU A 34 -12.76 -21.83 -41.08
CA GLU A 34 -13.44 -20.95 -42.05
C GLU A 34 -14.87 -20.56 -41.62
N THR A 35 -15.14 -20.51 -40.32
CA THR A 35 -16.45 -20.11 -39.79
C THR A 35 -16.59 -18.59 -39.90
N ALA A 36 -17.06 -18.13 -41.07
CA ALA A 36 -17.19 -16.72 -41.42
C ALA A 36 -18.16 -15.91 -40.53
N ASP A 37 -19.01 -16.59 -39.76
CA ASP A 37 -20.09 -15.99 -38.95
C ASP A 37 -19.85 -16.09 -37.43
N ALA A 38 -18.67 -16.56 -37.00
CA ALA A 38 -18.38 -16.70 -35.59
C ALA A 38 -18.23 -15.33 -34.92
N GLN A 39 -19.07 -15.03 -33.92
CA GLN A 39 -18.83 -13.88 -33.05
C GLN A 39 -17.49 -14.05 -32.33
N MET A 40 -16.56 -13.15 -32.62
CA MET A 40 -15.26 -13.06 -31.95
C MET A 40 -15.26 -11.82 -31.04
N PRO A 41 -14.80 -11.92 -29.78
CA PRO A 41 -14.46 -13.12 -29.00
C PRO A 41 -15.69 -13.77 -28.30
N PRO A 42 -15.60 -15.05 -27.85
CA PRO A 42 -16.66 -15.71 -27.09
C PRO A 42 -16.97 -14.95 -25.81
N SER A 43 -18.25 -14.90 -25.42
CA SER A 43 -18.72 -14.18 -24.23
C SER A 43 -18.04 -14.67 -22.94
N GLU A 44 -17.70 -15.95 -22.86
CA GLU A 44 -17.03 -16.54 -21.70
C GLU A 44 -15.65 -15.90 -21.45
N VAL A 45 -14.88 -15.67 -22.52
CA VAL A 45 -13.56 -15.04 -22.44
C VAL A 45 -13.67 -13.59 -22.02
N VAL A 46 -14.71 -12.88 -22.49
CA VAL A 46 -14.98 -11.49 -22.08
C VAL A 46 -15.27 -11.43 -20.58
N VAL A 47 -16.08 -12.36 -20.06
CA VAL A 47 -16.40 -12.43 -18.62
C VAL A 47 -15.13 -12.75 -17.80
N GLU A 48 -14.30 -13.69 -18.24
CA GLU A 48 -13.03 -14.01 -17.56
C GLU A 48 -12.05 -12.84 -17.57
N LEU A 49 -11.96 -12.11 -18.69
CA LEU A 49 -11.08 -10.95 -18.84
C LEU A 49 -11.52 -9.79 -17.93
N VAL A 50 -12.83 -9.52 -17.85
CA VAL A 50 -13.39 -8.51 -16.94
C VAL A 50 -13.18 -8.93 -15.48
N ALA A 51 -13.43 -10.19 -15.14
CA ALA A 51 -13.25 -10.69 -13.78
C ALA A 51 -11.77 -10.61 -13.34
N SER A 52 -10.84 -11.06 -14.17
CA SER A 52 -9.40 -11.03 -13.90
C SER A 52 -8.87 -9.59 -13.76
N PHE A 53 -9.36 -8.66 -14.58
CA PHE A 53 -9.05 -7.24 -14.44
C PHE A 53 -9.53 -6.67 -13.10
N LEU A 54 -10.79 -6.95 -12.71
CA LEU A 54 -11.33 -6.47 -11.44
C LEU A 54 -10.57 -7.05 -10.23
N ILE A 55 -10.20 -8.33 -10.28
CA ILE A 55 -9.39 -8.98 -9.24
C ILE A 55 -8.02 -8.29 -9.11
N SER A 56 -7.36 -8.03 -10.23
CA SER A 56 -6.06 -7.34 -10.24
C SER A 56 -6.18 -5.91 -9.70
N LEU A 57 -7.21 -5.17 -10.11
CA LEU A 57 -7.50 -3.82 -9.63
C LEU A 57 -7.69 -3.79 -8.11
N VAL A 58 -8.49 -4.70 -7.56
CA VAL A 58 -8.70 -4.82 -6.11
C VAL A 58 -7.38 -5.14 -5.40
N GLY A 59 -6.57 -6.04 -5.95
CA GLY A 59 -5.25 -6.37 -5.41
C GLY A 59 -4.31 -5.14 -5.35
N VAL A 60 -4.30 -4.31 -6.40
CA VAL A 60 -3.52 -3.07 -6.46
C VAL A 60 -4.02 -2.07 -5.42
N LEU A 61 -5.33 -1.85 -5.31
CA LEU A 61 -5.91 -0.91 -4.34
C LEU A 61 -5.59 -1.32 -2.89
N LEU A 62 -5.65 -2.61 -2.56
CA LEU A 62 -5.28 -3.14 -1.25
C LEU A 62 -3.78 -3.04 -0.96
N THR A 63 -2.96 -2.95 -2.00
CA THR A 63 -1.50 -2.79 -1.89
C THR A 63 -1.09 -1.32 -1.86
N SER A 64 -1.89 -0.44 -2.46
CA SER A 64 -1.67 1.01 -2.40
C SER A 64 -1.78 1.45 -0.94
N GLY A 65 -0.70 2.01 -0.42
CA GLY A 65 -0.64 2.45 0.97
C GLY A 65 -1.63 3.58 1.25
N GLU A 66 -1.75 3.95 2.52
CA GLU A 66 -2.61 5.05 2.92
C GLU A 66 -2.13 6.37 2.33
N LEU A 67 -3.06 7.16 1.80
CA LEU A 67 -2.79 8.52 1.33
C LEU A 67 -2.33 9.36 2.52
N LEU A 68 -1.14 9.95 2.40
CA LEU A 68 -0.63 10.86 3.42
C LEU A 68 -1.42 12.17 3.42
N PRO A 69 -1.80 12.71 4.59
CA PRO A 69 -2.47 13.99 4.66
C PRO A 69 -1.54 15.12 4.18
N ILE A 70 -2.06 15.98 3.29
CA ILE A 70 -1.31 17.06 2.63
C ILE A 70 -0.97 18.20 3.63
N ARG A 71 -1.76 18.35 4.70
CA ARG A 71 -1.51 19.37 5.73
C ARG A 71 -0.44 18.87 6.69
N SER A 72 0.69 19.56 6.74
CA SER A 72 1.77 19.32 7.72
C SER A 72 1.28 19.37 9.18
N ASN A 73 0.24 20.17 9.46
CA ASN A 73 -0.40 20.22 10.77
C ASN A 73 -1.28 18.99 11.07
N ASP A 74 -1.82 18.32 10.05
CA ASP A 74 -2.67 17.15 10.26
C ASP A 74 -1.85 15.89 10.56
N ALA A 75 -0.61 15.80 10.06
CA ALA A 75 0.35 14.80 10.52
C ALA A 75 0.76 15.01 12.00
N LEU A 76 0.72 16.26 12.48
CA LEU A 76 0.93 16.62 13.88
C LEU A 76 -0.31 16.25 14.74
N HIS A 77 -1.52 16.42 14.20
CA HIS A 77 -2.79 16.14 14.88
C HIS A 77 -3.25 14.68 14.80
N SER A 78 -2.94 13.92 13.76
CA SER A 78 -3.38 12.50 13.64
C SER A 78 -2.63 11.58 14.59
N ARG A 79 -1.35 11.86 14.87
CA ARG A 79 -0.58 11.22 15.95
C ARG A 79 -1.06 11.66 17.35
N PHE A 80 -1.72 12.82 17.45
CA PHE A 80 -2.33 13.32 18.67
C PHE A 80 -3.66 12.61 18.97
N ASP A 81 -4.46 12.26 17.96
CA ASP A 81 -5.74 11.55 18.15
C ASP A 81 -5.58 10.08 18.60
N ILE A 82 -4.53 9.38 18.15
CA ILE A 82 -4.20 8.04 18.68
C ILE A 82 -3.77 8.11 20.16
N LEU A 83 -3.15 9.21 20.59
CA LEU A 83 -2.73 9.45 21.97
C LEU A 83 -3.82 10.08 22.86
N LYS A 84 -4.92 10.61 22.31
CA LYS A 84 -6.05 11.14 23.09
C LYS A 84 -6.83 10.06 23.86
N ARG A 85 -6.73 8.78 23.46
CA ARG A 85 -7.42 7.67 24.15
C ARG A 85 -6.84 7.40 25.55
N THR A 86 -5.68 7.96 25.89
CA THR A 86 -5.07 7.83 27.22
C THR A 86 -4.58 9.20 27.72
N ASN A 87 -5.46 9.96 28.35
CA ASN A 87 -5.17 11.17 29.15
C ASN A 87 -4.57 12.40 28.41
N PHE A 88 -5.49 13.25 27.95
CA PHE A 88 -5.53 14.73 28.05
C PHE A 88 -4.41 15.66 27.51
N TRP A 89 -3.12 15.33 27.49
CA TRP A 89 -2.10 16.25 26.91
C TRP A 89 -0.91 15.48 26.32
N SER A 90 -0.92 15.23 25.01
CA SER A 90 0.28 14.76 24.32
C SER A 90 0.44 15.45 22.97
N CYS A 91 0.65 16.77 23.02
CA CYS A 91 1.42 17.45 21.97
C CYS A 91 2.76 16.71 21.91
N ARG A 92 3.31 16.46 20.71
CA ARG A 92 4.72 16.07 20.49
C ARG A 92 5.56 16.62 21.65
N SER A 93 5.96 15.74 22.59
CA SER A 93 6.36 16.15 23.96
C SER A 93 7.18 17.42 23.88
N LEU A 94 6.79 18.48 24.57
CA LEU A 94 7.41 19.81 24.48
C LEU A 94 8.95 19.72 24.51
N SER A 95 9.47 18.70 25.21
CA SER A 95 10.88 18.31 25.23
C SER A 95 11.53 18.06 23.86
N THR A 96 10.84 17.45 22.89
CA THR A 96 11.36 17.17 21.53
C THR A 96 11.31 18.38 20.61
N VAL A 97 10.37 19.30 20.84
CA VAL A 97 10.28 20.56 20.06
C VAL A 97 11.30 21.59 20.56
N ILE A 98 11.57 21.58 21.87
CA ILE A 98 12.55 22.46 22.50
C ILE A 98 13.99 21.92 22.38
N SER A 99 14.18 20.61 22.22
CA SER A 99 15.52 20.04 21.99
C SER A 99 16.00 20.36 20.58
N SER A 100 16.80 21.40 20.45
CA SER A 100 17.54 21.68 19.22
C SER A 100 18.93 21.04 19.31
N PRO A 101 19.25 20.02 18.49
CA PRO A 101 20.52 19.29 18.59
C PRO A 101 21.74 20.19 18.38
N ASP A 102 21.59 21.25 17.58
CA ASP A 102 22.65 22.23 17.31
C ASP A 102 22.99 23.12 18.52
N PHE A 103 22.10 23.21 19.52
CA PHE A 103 22.28 24.04 20.71
C PHE A 103 22.44 23.23 22.01
N HIS A 104 22.85 21.95 21.90
CA HIS A 104 23.08 21.14 23.09
C HIS A 104 24.29 21.62 23.89
N VAL A 105 24.05 22.04 25.14
CA VAL A 105 25.10 22.38 26.11
C VAL A 105 25.39 21.17 27.01
N PHE A 106 26.60 20.63 26.91
CA PHE A 106 27.02 19.44 27.69
C PHE A 106 27.46 19.74 29.13
N ASN A 107 27.32 20.99 29.59
CA ASN A 107 27.57 21.39 30.96
C ASN A 107 26.29 21.35 31.81
N HIS A 108 25.71 20.17 31.97
CA HIS A 108 24.51 19.95 32.79
C HIS A 108 24.77 18.92 33.90
N ARG A 109 23.85 18.86 34.88
CA ARG A 109 23.99 18.04 36.10
C ARG A 109 24.21 16.54 35.82
N GLY A 110 23.76 16.05 34.66
CA GLY A 110 23.98 14.67 34.19
C GLY A 110 25.46 14.30 34.02
N LYS A 111 26.33 15.27 33.69
CA LYS A 111 27.78 15.06 33.57
C LYS A 111 28.43 14.62 34.89
N ALA A 112 27.96 15.16 36.02
CA ALA A 112 28.46 14.79 37.35
C ALA A 112 27.90 13.45 37.83
N LEU A 113 26.68 13.11 37.44
CA LEU A 113 26.04 11.83 37.77
C LEU A 113 26.75 10.65 37.10
N HIS A 114 27.09 10.77 35.81
CA HIS A 114 27.80 9.73 35.08
C HIS A 114 29.13 9.34 35.75
N LYS A 115 29.90 10.33 36.23
CA LYS A 115 31.19 10.10 36.89
C LYS A 115 31.07 9.35 38.23
N ARG A 116 29.94 9.48 38.93
CA ARG A 116 29.69 8.79 40.21
C ARG A 116 29.13 7.38 40.04
N VAL A 117 28.44 7.10 38.94
CA VAL A 117 27.89 5.77 38.65
C VAL A 117 28.96 4.82 38.09
N MET A 118 30.00 5.36 37.44
CA MET A 118 31.10 4.58 36.84
C MET A 118 32.37 4.47 37.71
N SER A 119 32.39 5.03 38.93
CA SER A 119 33.47 4.84 39.91
C SER A 119 33.09 3.77 40.92
#